data_AF-A0A3B8P3F7-F1
#
_entry.id   AF-A0A3B8P3F7-F1
#
_cell.length_a   1.000
_cell.length_b   1.000
_cell.length_c   1.000
_cell.angle_alpha   90.00
_cell.angle_beta   90.00
_cell.angle_gamma   90.00
#
_symmetry.space_group_name_H-M   'P 1'
#
loop_
_entity.id
_entity.type
_entity.pdbx_description
1 polymer ?
#
loop_
_entity_poly.entity_id
_entity_poly.type
_entity_poly.pdbx_seq_one_letter_code
_entity_poly.pdbx_strand_id
1 'polypeptide(L)'
;MTVLLYVFQVICSVGQNVLGKSYTKNGGNQAAFNVSKALGGGGIFLVLWLVSGEGWHLPTVAYAAGYGVFLCLSMCAGLAALASGPMALTSVIASMSFLIPAGYAVLFLNERLSVTGWIGVGCAALAVWLLCGGKSEGKVSGRWLLLAFLTMAANGACSVVQKLHQTAFPGAWRREFVVISFFVVLVLLPFLPRKDGEKPKSPFTVTGLLAGALNAGANYIVLALAAALAVRPFLAADPPQSGALTVVVSADGQELDRLPLAQFGTHTYTNNGYTLTVTAADGAVSVTESNCPGQDCVHSG
;
A
#
# COMPACT_ATOMS: atom_id res chain seq x y z
N MET A 1 -1.25 -17.49 8.02
CA MET A 1 0.03 -16.81 7.74
C MET A 1 -0.14 -15.30 7.60
N THR A 2 -1.06 -14.81 6.77
CA THR A 2 -1.31 -13.37 6.53
C THR A 2 -1.69 -12.58 7.78
N VAL A 3 -2.57 -13.11 8.63
CA VAL A 3 -2.99 -12.45 9.90
C VAL A 3 -1.82 -12.27 10.87
N LEU A 4 -0.94 -13.26 10.99
CA LEU A 4 0.24 -13.17 11.86
C LEU A 4 1.22 -12.08 11.37
N LEU A 5 1.40 -11.97 10.06
CA LEU A 5 2.20 -10.89 9.47
C LEU A 5 1.60 -9.51 9.75
N TYR A 6 0.27 -9.36 9.65
CA TYR A 6 -0.41 -8.12 10.03
C TYR A 6 -0.22 -7.77 11.51
N VAL A 7 -0.41 -8.73 12.41
CA VAL A 7 -0.19 -8.52 13.85
C VAL A 7 1.25 -8.09 14.11
N PHE A 8 2.22 -8.73 13.48
CA PHE A 8 3.63 -8.38 13.63
C PHE A 8 3.94 -6.99 13.05
N GLN A 9 3.36 -6.62 11.91
CA GLN A 9 3.47 -5.27 11.34
C GLN A 9 2.93 -4.19 12.28
N VAL A 10 1.79 -4.45 12.95
CA VAL A 10 1.22 -3.54 13.94
C VAL A 10 2.14 -3.42 15.15
N ILE A 11 2.68 -4.53 15.67
CA ILE A 11 3.63 -4.53 16.79
C ILE A 11 4.87 -3.69 16.44
N CYS A 12 5.46 -3.90 15.25
CA CYS A 12 6.59 -3.11 14.79
C CYS A 12 6.24 -1.62 14.69
N SER A 13 5.06 -1.29 14.18
CA SER A 13 4.58 0.09 14.02
C SER A 13 4.33 0.80 15.36
N VAL A 14 3.74 0.10 16.32
CA VAL A 14 3.55 0.63 17.68
C VAL A 14 4.90 0.79 18.37
N GLY A 15 5.77 -0.23 18.29
CA GLY A 15 7.09 -0.21 18.91
C GLY A 15 7.97 0.96 18.47
N GLN A 16 8.01 1.26 17.16
CA GLN A 16 8.77 2.43 16.68
C GLN A 16 8.21 3.77 17.20
N ASN A 17 6.89 3.89 17.37
CA ASN A 17 6.25 5.11 17.87
C ASN A 17 6.50 5.30 19.37
N VAL A 18 6.46 4.21 20.15
CA VAL A 18 6.81 4.22 21.59
C VAL A 18 8.26 4.65 21.79
N LEU A 19 9.19 4.07 21.02
CA LEU A 19 10.62 4.43 21.08
C LEU A 19 10.86 5.88 20.69
N GLY A 20 10.20 6.37 19.64
CA GLY A 20 10.26 7.77 19.23
C GLY A 20 9.75 8.72 20.32
N LYS A 21 8.60 8.42 20.92
CA LYS A 21 8.05 9.25 22.02
C LYS A 21 8.96 9.22 23.25
N SER A 22 9.44 8.05 23.65
CA SER A 22 10.37 7.89 24.78
C SER A 22 11.64 8.74 24.57
N TYR A 23 12.22 8.70 23.37
CA TYR A 23 13.39 9.50 23.03
C TYR A 23 13.12 11.01 23.10
N THR A 24 11.98 11.47 22.57
CA THR A 24 11.60 12.90 22.66
C THR A 24 11.33 13.35 24.09
N LYS A 25 10.75 12.49 24.94
CA LYS A 25 10.50 12.80 26.37
C LYS A 25 11.79 12.99 27.16
N ASN A 26 12.86 12.29 26.77
CA ASN A 26 14.18 12.39 27.39
C ASN A 26 15.02 13.56 26.85
N GLY A 27 14.43 14.51 26.11
CA GLY A 27 15.14 15.66 25.55
C GLY A 27 16.14 15.28 24.46
N GLY A 28 15.89 14.18 23.76
CA GLY A 28 16.74 13.71 22.67
C GLY A 28 16.74 14.65 21.44
N ASN A 29 17.82 14.61 20.67
CA ASN A 29 18.00 15.43 19.46
C ASN A 29 17.32 14.75 18.26
N GLN A 30 16.48 15.49 17.53
CA GLN A 30 15.64 14.91 16.48
C GLN A 30 16.46 14.41 15.29
N ALA A 31 17.47 15.19 14.89
CA ALA A 31 18.36 14.83 13.80
C ALA A 31 19.16 13.55 14.13
N ALA A 32 19.70 13.45 15.35
CA ALA A 32 20.44 12.27 15.79
C ALA A 32 19.56 11.01 15.79
N PHE A 33 18.31 11.12 16.26
CA PHE A 33 17.37 10.01 16.22
C PHE A 33 17.04 9.56 14.81
N ASN A 34 16.77 10.49 13.89
CA ASN A 34 16.41 10.14 12.52
C ASN A 34 17.59 9.51 11.77
N VAL A 35 18.83 9.96 12.02
CA VAL A 35 20.04 9.30 11.49
C VAL A 35 20.18 7.90 12.08
N SER A 36 20.07 7.72 13.40
CA SER A 36 20.07 6.39 14.03
C SER A 36 18.99 5.48 13.46
N LYS A 37 17.77 6.02 13.26
CA LYS A 37 16.63 5.30 12.69
C LYS A 37 16.92 4.86 11.27
N ALA A 38 17.53 5.72 10.47
CA ALA A 38 17.86 5.39 9.11
C ALA A 38 18.98 4.34 9.02
N LEU A 39 20.00 4.45 9.87
CA LEU A 39 21.08 3.45 9.99
C LEU A 39 20.56 2.09 10.46
N GLY A 40 19.68 2.05 11.47
CA GLY A 40 19.12 0.80 11.99
C GLY A 40 18.22 0.09 10.99
N GLY A 41 17.41 0.85 10.26
CA GLY A 41 16.54 0.31 9.21
C GLY A 41 17.31 -0.18 7.98
N GLY A 42 18.25 0.64 7.48
CA GLY A 42 19.07 0.30 6.32
C GLY A 42 20.09 -0.81 6.60
N GLY A 43 20.73 -0.80 7.77
CA GLY A 43 21.83 -1.71 8.11
C GLY A 43 21.41 -3.19 8.16
N ILE A 44 20.28 -3.51 8.79
CA ILE A 44 19.78 -4.90 8.85
C ILE A 44 19.48 -5.43 7.45
N PHE A 45 18.77 -4.64 6.65
CA PHE A 45 18.39 -5.05 5.29
C PHE A 45 19.57 -5.03 4.32
N LEU A 46 20.59 -4.21 4.55
CA LEU A 46 21.83 -4.22 3.78
C LEU A 46 22.56 -5.55 3.97
N VAL A 47 22.70 -6.01 5.22
CA VAL A 47 23.29 -7.33 5.50
C VAL A 47 22.48 -8.44 4.84
N LEU A 48 21.15 -8.41 4.96
CA LEU A 48 20.27 -9.40 4.33
C LEU A 48 20.34 -9.39 2.80
N TRP A 49 20.50 -8.21 2.19
CA TRP A 49 20.65 -8.07 0.74
C TRP A 49 22.01 -8.62 0.28
N LEU A 50 23.10 -8.25 0.94
CA LEU A 50 24.45 -8.75 0.64
C LEU A 50 24.55 -10.28 0.76
N VAL A 51 23.98 -10.85 1.82
CA VAL A 51 23.98 -12.31 2.04
C VAL A 51 23.14 -13.05 0.99
N SER A 52 22.12 -12.40 0.45
CA SER A 52 21.21 -13.02 -0.51
C SER A 52 21.72 -13.11 -1.94
N GLY A 53 22.76 -12.34 -2.28
CA GLY A 53 23.30 -12.26 -3.63
C GLY A 53 22.30 -11.71 -4.66
N GLU A 54 21.26 -10.99 -4.23
CA GLU A 54 20.32 -10.32 -5.14
C GLU A 54 21.07 -9.24 -5.94
N GLY A 55 20.77 -9.18 -7.25
CA GLY A 55 21.34 -8.17 -8.14
C GLY A 55 20.76 -6.77 -7.94
N TRP A 56 21.09 -5.88 -8.88
CA TRP A 56 20.53 -4.53 -8.95
C TRP A 56 19.40 -4.46 -9.97
N HIS A 57 18.35 -3.74 -9.63
CA HIS A 57 17.21 -3.52 -10.51
C HIS A 57 16.90 -2.03 -10.64
N LEU A 58 17.32 -1.44 -11.76
CA LEU A 58 17.25 0.00 -12.00
C LEU A 58 15.83 0.62 -11.82
N PRO A 59 14.73 -0.01 -12.27
CA PRO A 59 13.39 0.50 -11.99
C PRO A 59 13.07 0.56 -10.49
N THR A 60 13.53 -0.42 -9.71
CA THR A 60 13.33 -0.45 -8.25
C THR A 60 14.03 0.71 -7.56
N VAL A 61 15.19 1.15 -8.06
CA VAL A 61 15.91 2.33 -7.57
C VAL A 61 15.03 3.58 -7.62
N ALA A 62 14.31 3.80 -8.73
CA ALA A 62 13.45 4.98 -8.90
C ALA A 62 12.27 4.98 -7.91
N TYR A 63 11.58 3.84 -7.77
CA TYR A 63 10.50 3.69 -6.78
C TYR A 63 11.02 3.84 -5.35
N ALA A 64 12.16 3.23 -5.03
CA ALA A 64 12.78 3.32 -3.71
C ALA A 64 13.27 4.74 -3.38
N ALA A 65 13.74 5.50 -4.38
CA ALA A 65 14.10 6.90 -4.21
C ALA A 65 12.88 7.77 -3.89
N GLY A 66 11.79 7.63 -4.66
CA GLY A 66 10.54 8.32 -4.39
C GLY A 66 9.99 7.98 -3.00
N TYR A 67 10.00 6.69 -2.64
CA TYR A 67 9.62 6.23 -1.32
C TYR A 67 10.53 6.83 -0.22
N GLY A 68 11.85 6.86 -0.44
CA GLY A 68 12.83 7.40 0.51
C GLY A 68 12.62 8.88 0.82
N VAL A 69 12.22 9.68 -0.17
CA VAL A 69 11.85 11.10 0.01
C VAL A 69 10.65 11.23 0.94
N PHE A 70 9.56 10.50 0.66
CA PHE A 70 8.36 10.52 1.51
C PHE A 70 8.62 9.94 2.89
N LEU A 71 9.47 8.91 2.99
CA LEU A 71 9.88 8.32 4.26
C LEU A 71 10.67 9.34 5.09
N CYS A 72 11.58 10.10 4.49
CA CYS A 72 12.35 11.15 5.16
C CYS A 72 11.42 12.24 5.71
N LEU A 73 10.46 12.69 4.89
CA LEU A 73 9.44 13.66 5.29
C LEU A 73 8.59 13.13 6.45
N SER A 74 8.13 11.89 6.38
CA SER A 74 7.35 11.23 7.43
C SER A 74 8.14 11.09 8.73
N MET A 75 9.42 10.70 8.67
CA MET A 75 10.27 10.58 9.87
C MET A 75 10.45 11.93 10.57
N CYS A 76 10.69 12.99 9.81
CA CYS A 76 10.89 14.33 10.37
C CYS A 76 9.59 14.91 10.93
N ALA A 77 8.51 14.90 10.14
CA ALA A 77 7.21 15.41 10.56
C ALA A 77 6.64 14.59 11.72
N GLY A 78 6.78 13.26 11.68
CA GLY A 78 6.24 12.35 12.68
C GLY A 78 6.92 12.50 14.03
N LEU A 79 8.26 12.60 14.05
CA LEU A 79 8.99 12.83 15.29
C LEU A 79 8.70 14.23 15.86
N ALA A 80 8.59 15.25 15.00
CA ALA A 80 8.21 16.60 15.41
C ALA A 80 6.78 16.66 15.97
N ALA A 81 5.83 15.92 15.38
CA ALA A 81 4.47 15.78 15.90
C ALA A 81 4.45 15.06 17.26
N LEU A 82 5.20 13.96 17.40
CA LEU A 82 5.34 13.25 18.68
C LEU A 82 5.98 14.12 19.76
N ALA A 83 6.93 14.98 19.41
CA ALA A 83 7.58 15.89 20.36
C ALA A 83 6.64 17.01 20.84
N SER A 84 5.74 17.50 19.97
CA SER A 84 4.92 18.68 20.22
C SER A 84 3.48 18.39 20.66
N GLY A 85 3.03 17.15 20.62
CA GLY A 85 1.67 16.81 21.02
C GLY A 85 1.45 15.40 21.57
N PRO A 86 0.18 15.05 21.84
CA PRO A 86 -0.18 13.78 22.46
C PRO A 86 0.10 12.61 21.51
N MET A 87 0.72 11.56 22.07
CA MET A 87 1.13 10.38 21.31
C MET A 87 -0.08 9.63 20.72
N ALA A 88 -1.17 9.52 21.48
CA ALA A 88 -2.37 8.81 21.06
C ALA A 88 -2.97 9.44 19.80
N LEU A 89 -3.22 10.76 19.81
CA LEU A 89 -3.77 11.46 18.64
C LEU A 89 -2.82 11.40 17.44
N THR A 90 -1.51 11.62 17.67
CA THR A 90 -0.52 11.57 16.59
C THR A 90 -0.48 10.20 15.92
N SER A 91 -0.52 9.13 16.71
CA SER A 91 -0.50 7.76 16.21
C SER A 91 -1.79 7.41 15.47
N VAL A 92 -2.95 7.86 15.96
CA VAL A 92 -4.22 7.61 15.25
C VAL A 92 -4.28 8.36 13.94
N ILE A 93 -3.95 9.66 13.90
CA ILE A 93 -3.91 10.44 12.66
C ILE A 93 -2.94 9.79 11.65
N ALA A 94 -1.75 9.39 12.09
CA ALA A 94 -0.80 8.70 11.22
C ALA A 94 -1.31 7.34 10.71
N SER A 95 -2.06 6.60 11.53
CA SER A 95 -2.69 5.34 11.14
C SER A 95 -3.78 5.50 10.08
N MET A 96 -4.38 6.69 9.93
CA MET A 96 -5.34 6.98 8.87
C MET A 96 -4.70 7.14 7.48
N SER A 97 -3.37 6.99 7.38
CA SER A 97 -2.63 7.01 6.11
C SER A 97 -3.16 6.01 5.08
N PHE A 98 -3.84 4.92 5.48
CA PHE A 98 -4.45 3.95 4.56
C PHE A 98 -5.57 4.54 3.69
N LEU A 99 -6.18 5.66 4.09
CA LEU A 99 -7.20 6.35 3.29
C LEU A 99 -6.62 6.86 1.96
N ILE A 100 -5.34 7.21 1.94
CA ILE A 100 -4.65 7.74 0.76
C ILE A 100 -4.46 6.66 -0.32
N PRO A 101 -3.86 5.48 -0.04
CA PRO A 101 -3.79 4.41 -1.02
C PRO A 101 -5.17 3.86 -1.40
N ALA A 102 -6.18 3.91 -0.51
CA ALA A 102 -7.55 3.56 -0.86
C ALA A 102 -8.15 4.56 -1.87
N GLY A 103 -8.01 5.86 -1.62
CA GLY A 103 -8.45 6.91 -2.55
C GLY A 103 -7.70 6.84 -3.89
N TYR A 104 -6.39 6.59 -3.86
CA TYR A 104 -5.58 6.38 -5.06
C TYR A 104 -6.10 5.19 -5.88
N ALA A 105 -6.42 4.07 -5.22
CA ALA A 105 -6.95 2.88 -5.88
C ALA A 105 -8.28 3.13 -6.59
N VAL A 106 -9.20 3.86 -5.96
CA VAL A 106 -10.49 4.19 -6.56
C VAL A 106 -10.33 5.15 -7.73
N LEU A 107 -9.53 6.22 -7.55
CA LEU A 107 -9.44 7.31 -8.53
C LEU A 107 -8.56 7.00 -9.74
N PHE A 108 -7.46 6.28 -9.54
CA PHE A 108 -6.44 6.06 -10.59
C PHE A 108 -6.37 4.62 -11.08
N LEU A 109 -6.73 3.64 -10.25
CA LEU A 109 -6.70 2.22 -10.61
C LEU A 109 -8.09 1.67 -10.98
N ASN A 110 -9.15 2.49 -10.90
CA ASN A 110 -10.54 2.09 -11.11
C ASN A 110 -10.96 0.84 -10.28
N GLU A 111 -10.33 0.64 -9.11
CA GLU A 111 -10.67 -0.46 -8.22
C GLU A 111 -12.00 -0.15 -7.51
N ARG A 112 -12.97 -1.06 -7.61
CA ARG A 112 -14.24 -0.93 -6.89
C ARG A 112 -14.05 -1.29 -5.41
N LEU A 113 -14.28 -0.32 -4.53
CA LEU A 113 -14.39 -0.60 -3.09
C LEU A 113 -15.68 -1.37 -2.81
N SER A 114 -15.55 -2.49 -2.09
CA SER A 114 -16.69 -3.24 -1.59
C SER A 114 -17.53 -2.38 -0.62
N VAL A 115 -18.79 -2.77 -0.39
CA VAL A 115 -19.66 -2.14 0.62
C VAL A 115 -19.00 -2.12 2.00
N THR A 116 -18.32 -3.21 2.35
CA THR A 116 -17.54 -3.31 3.59
C THR A 116 -16.35 -2.34 3.64
N GLY A 117 -15.72 -2.06 2.49
CA GLY A 117 -14.66 -1.06 2.36
C GLY A 117 -15.16 0.35 2.64
N TRP A 118 -16.32 0.72 2.09
CA TRP A 118 -16.94 2.02 2.36
C TRP A 118 -17.36 2.20 3.82
N ILE A 119 -17.87 1.15 4.47
CA ILE A 119 -18.15 1.14 5.91
C ILE A 119 -16.86 1.43 6.69
N GLY A 120 -15.75 0.77 6.34
CA GLY A 120 -14.44 1.00 6.97
C GLY A 120 -13.95 2.44 6.85
N VAL A 121 -14.09 3.05 5.67
CA VAL A 121 -13.76 4.48 5.44
C VAL A 121 -14.63 5.39 6.32
N GLY A 122 -15.93 5.12 6.41
CA GLY A 122 -16.85 5.88 7.27
C GLY A 122 -16.49 5.78 8.76
N CYS A 123 -16.18 4.57 9.25
CA CYS A 123 -15.73 4.36 10.62
C CYS A 123 -14.41 5.08 10.92
N ALA A 124 -13.49 5.12 9.96
CA ALA A 124 -12.21 5.83 10.09
C ALA A 124 -12.41 7.35 10.21
N ALA A 125 -13.29 7.94 9.37
CA ALA A 125 -13.65 9.35 9.47
C ALA A 125 -14.30 9.68 10.83
N LEU A 126 -15.21 8.82 11.30
CA LEU A 126 -15.85 8.96 12.60
C LEU A 126 -14.82 8.88 13.75
N ALA A 127 -13.86 7.95 13.68
CA ALA A 127 -12.80 7.82 14.67
C ALA A 127 -11.96 9.10 14.77
N VAL A 128 -11.55 9.68 13.64
CA VAL A 128 -10.80 10.96 13.61
C VAL A 128 -11.62 12.08 14.25
N TRP A 129 -12.91 12.19 13.89
CA TRP A 129 -13.80 13.22 14.43
C TRP A 129 -13.96 13.10 15.95
N LEU A 130 -14.25 11.90 16.47
CA LEU A 130 -14.38 11.64 17.91
C LEU A 130 -13.09 11.93 18.67
N LEU A 131 -11.94 11.59 18.10
CA LEU A 131 -10.64 11.80 18.73
C LEU A 131 -10.21 13.27 18.74
N CYS A 132 -10.53 14.02 17.70
CA CYS A 132 -10.27 15.47 17.66
C CYS A 132 -11.25 16.27 18.53
N GLY A 133 -12.46 15.75 18.77
CA GLY A 133 -13.50 16.40 19.59
C GLY A 133 -13.42 16.10 21.10
N GLY A 134 -12.61 15.13 21.52
CA GLY A 134 -12.43 14.78 22.93
C GLY A 134 -11.60 15.80 23.71
N LYS A 135 -11.83 15.93 25.03
CA LYS A 135 -10.97 16.69 25.95
C LYS A 135 -9.57 16.06 25.97
N SER A 136 -8.66 16.54 25.12
CA SER A 136 -7.30 16.02 25.05
C SER A 136 -6.44 16.54 26.20
N GLU A 137 -5.69 15.66 26.87
CA GLU A 137 -4.71 16.01 27.91
C GLU A 137 -3.42 16.66 27.34
N GLY A 138 -3.58 17.77 26.62
CA GLY A 138 -2.47 18.54 26.06
C GLY A 138 -2.95 19.65 25.15
N LYS A 139 -2.21 20.77 25.10
CA LYS A 139 -2.53 21.89 24.20
C LYS A 139 -2.36 21.44 22.74
N VAL A 140 -3.47 21.19 22.05
CA VAL A 140 -3.50 20.97 20.60
C VAL A 140 -3.10 22.29 19.91
N SER A 141 -1.91 22.30 19.32
CA SER A 141 -1.41 23.45 18.54
C SER A 141 -1.67 23.23 17.05
N GLY A 142 -2.03 24.28 16.31
CA GLY A 142 -2.18 24.20 14.85
C GLY A 142 -0.92 23.71 14.13
N ARG A 143 0.28 24.04 14.66
CA ARG A 143 1.55 23.52 14.13
C ARG A 143 1.68 22.01 14.33
N TRP A 144 1.26 21.49 15.48
CA TRP A 144 1.27 20.04 15.75
C TRP A 144 0.29 19.33 14.81
N LEU A 145 -0.90 19.88 14.61
CA LEU A 145 -1.93 19.31 13.74
C LEU A 145 -1.43 19.22 12.29
N LEU A 146 -0.80 20.30 11.79
CA LEU A 146 -0.17 20.31 10.46
C LEU A 146 0.90 19.22 10.33
N LEU A 147 1.77 19.05 11.33
CA LEU A 147 2.80 18.02 11.33
C LEU A 147 2.21 16.60 11.36
N ALA A 148 1.13 16.38 12.11
CA ALA A 148 0.43 15.09 12.16
C ALA A 148 -0.18 14.73 10.80
N PHE A 149 -0.88 15.67 10.15
CA PHE A 149 -1.43 15.47 8.81
C PHE A 149 -0.35 15.31 7.74
N LEU A 150 0.76 16.05 7.84
CA LEU A 150 1.90 15.87 6.94
C LEU A 150 2.52 14.47 7.08
N THR A 151 2.59 13.95 8.31
CA THR A 151 3.04 12.58 8.57
C THR A 151 2.08 11.55 7.97
N MET A 152 0.77 11.76 8.14
CA MET A 152 -0.26 10.91 7.53
C MET A 152 -0.14 10.92 6.00
N ALA A 153 0.00 12.10 5.39
CA ALA A 153 0.14 12.28 3.94
C ALA A 153 1.38 11.58 3.39
N ALA A 154 2.54 11.82 4.02
CA ALA A 154 3.80 11.22 3.62
C ALA A 154 3.80 9.69 3.79
N ASN A 155 3.26 9.17 4.89
CA ASN A 155 3.08 7.72 5.06
C ASN A 155 2.11 7.12 4.02
N GLY A 156 1.03 7.83 3.68
CA GLY A 156 0.12 7.40 2.64
C GLY A 156 0.79 7.33 1.27
N ALA A 157 1.60 8.33 0.93
CA ALA A 157 2.41 8.34 -0.29
C ALA A 157 3.41 7.18 -0.32
N CYS A 158 4.08 6.89 0.81
CA CYS A 158 4.92 5.70 0.97
C CYS A 158 4.15 4.41 0.62
N SER A 159 2.93 4.24 1.15
CA SER A 159 2.09 3.07 0.86
C SER A 159 1.67 2.99 -0.61
N VAL A 160 1.39 4.12 -1.27
CA VAL A 160 1.09 4.16 -2.71
C VAL A 160 2.30 3.70 -3.52
N VAL A 161 3.50 4.21 -3.21
CA VAL A 161 4.74 3.82 -3.92
C VAL A 161 5.05 2.33 -3.71
N GLN A 162 4.86 1.80 -2.50
CA GLN A 162 4.98 0.37 -2.23
C GLN A 162 3.98 -0.46 -3.05
N LYS A 163 2.71 -0.01 -3.13
CA LYS A 163 1.69 -0.67 -3.95
C LYS A 163 2.11 -0.67 -5.42
N LEU A 164 2.48 0.49 -5.97
CA LEU A 164 2.95 0.61 -7.36
C LEU A 164 4.12 -0.31 -7.68
N HIS A 165 5.14 -0.34 -6.81
CA HIS A 165 6.28 -1.22 -7.00
C HIS A 165 5.87 -2.71 -6.97
N GLN A 166 5.03 -3.13 -6.04
CA GLN A 166 4.63 -4.55 -5.92
C GLN A 166 3.58 -4.97 -6.95
N THR A 167 2.82 -4.04 -7.52
CA THR A 167 1.98 -4.30 -8.71
C THR A 167 2.85 -4.49 -9.95
N ALA A 168 3.92 -3.70 -10.11
CA ALA A 168 4.85 -3.83 -11.25
C ALA A 168 5.80 -5.03 -11.12
N PHE A 169 6.28 -5.32 -9.92
CA PHE A 169 7.26 -6.38 -9.63
C PHE A 169 6.79 -7.25 -8.43
N PRO A 170 5.80 -8.14 -8.62
CA PRO A 170 5.23 -8.92 -7.53
C PRO A 170 6.27 -9.79 -6.83
N GLY A 171 6.56 -9.46 -5.56
CA GLY A 171 7.42 -10.25 -4.70
C GLY A 171 8.93 -10.18 -4.97
N ALA A 172 9.34 -9.47 -6.03
CA ALA A 172 10.74 -9.28 -6.37
C ALA A 172 11.33 -7.99 -5.74
N TRP A 173 12.65 -7.94 -5.62
CA TRP A 173 13.46 -6.75 -5.27
C TRP A 173 13.06 -6.01 -3.98
N ARG A 174 12.37 -6.69 -3.05
CA ARG A 174 11.87 -6.08 -1.79
C ARG A 174 12.99 -5.61 -0.87
N ARG A 175 14.09 -6.36 -0.80
CA ARG A 175 15.24 -6.02 0.06
C ARG A 175 15.97 -4.80 -0.49
N GLU A 176 16.29 -4.82 -1.78
CA GLU A 176 16.88 -3.68 -2.50
C GLU A 176 16.03 -2.41 -2.31
N PHE A 177 14.71 -2.52 -2.48
CA PHE A 177 13.79 -1.41 -2.27
C PHE A 177 13.95 -0.77 -0.88
N VAL A 178 13.99 -1.57 0.19
CA VAL A 178 14.13 -1.08 1.56
C VAL A 178 15.52 -0.45 1.77
N VAL A 179 16.59 -1.10 1.30
CA VAL A 179 17.97 -0.59 1.46
C VAL A 179 18.14 0.78 0.81
N ILE A 180 17.72 0.91 -0.45
CA ILE A 180 17.84 2.17 -1.21
C ILE A 180 16.98 3.26 -0.55
N SER A 181 15.78 2.92 -0.09
CA SER A 181 14.90 3.86 0.59
C SER A 181 15.56 4.49 1.82
N PHE A 182 16.20 3.67 2.65
CA PHE A 182 16.91 4.15 3.84
C PHE A 182 18.21 4.88 3.51
N PHE A 183 18.89 4.49 2.44
CA PHE A 183 20.05 5.23 1.93
C PHE A 183 19.67 6.64 1.48
N VAL A 184 18.55 6.78 0.75
CA VAL A 184 18.02 8.09 0.34
C VAL A 184 17.67 8.95 1.54
N VAL A 185 17.06 8.38 2.58
CA VAL A 185 16.84 9.11 3.85
C VAL A 185 18.16 9.61 4.45
N LEU A 186 19.20 8.77 4.52
CA LEU A 186 20.52 9.18 5.03
C LEU A 186 21.15 10.32 4.22
N VAL A 187 20.96 10.30 2.90
CA VAL A 187 21.45 11.37 2.01
C VAL A 187 20.66 12.66 2.21
N LEU A 188 19.34 12.59 2.43
CA LEU A 188 18.49 13.78 2.55
C LEU A 188 18.57 14.47 3.91
N LEU A 189 18.76 13.72 5.00
CA LEU A 189 18.75 14.25 6.37
C LEU A 189 19.73 15.42 6.61
N PRO A 190 20.97 15.41 6.09
CA PRO A 190 21.90 16.53 6.23
C PRO A 190 21.43 17.85 5.59
N PHE A 191 20.59 17.79 4.57
CA PHE A 191 20.11 18.97 3.83
C PHE A 191 18.86 19.60 4.44
N LEU A 192 18.24 18.95 5.43
CA LEU A 192 17.05 19.48 6.08
C LEU A 192 17.42 20.53 7.14
N PRO A 193 16.60 21.60 7.28
CA PRO A 193 16.85 22.66 8.25
C PRO A 193 16.84 22.09 9.67
N ARG A 194 17.94 22.33 10.40
CA ARG A 194 18.07 21.98 11.81
C ARG A 194 17.52 23.09 12.68
N LYS A 195 17.06 22.73 13.88
CA LYS A 195 16.61 23.73 14.84
C LYS A 195 17.84 24.43 15.43
N ASP A 196 17.85 25.76 15.43
CA ASP A 196 18.96 26.55 15.98
C ASP A 196 19.30 26.10 17.40
N GLY A 197 20.58 25.78 17.65
CA GLY A 197 21.08 25.28 18.93
C GLY A 197 21.10 23.75 19.11
N GLU A 198 20.67 22.95 18.12
CA GLU A 198 20.88 21.49 18.14
C GLU A 198 22.38 21.17 17.97
N LYS A 199 23.08 20.94 19.09
CA LYS A 199 24.45 20.40 19.06
C LYS A 199 24.43 18.98 18.46
N PRO A 200 25.36 18.64 17.55
CA PRO A 200 25.46 17.30 16.99
C PRO A 200 25.83 16.33 18.12
N LYS A 201 24.86 15.54 18.57
CA LYS A 201 25.08 14.40 19.45
C LYS A 201 25.41 13.16 18.61
N SER A 202 26.02 12.16 19.24
CA SER A 202 26.35 10.89 18.57
C SER A 202 25.14 10.34 17.79
N PRO A 203 25.31 9.98 16.51
CA PRO A 203 24.25 9.43 15.67
C PRO A 203 23.90 7.98 16.02
N PHE A 204 24.54 7.38 17.03
CA PHE A 204 24.31 6.00 17.46
C PHE A 204 23.51 5.94 18.76
N THR A 205 22.19 6.11 18.64
CA THR A 205 21.26 5.92 19.75
C THR A 205 20.61 4.55 19.63
N VAL A 206 20.64 3.77 20.71
CA VAL A 206 20.02 2.43 20.75
C VAL A 206 18.53 2.49 20.42
N THR A 207 17.82 3.48 20.97
CA THR A 207 16.40 3.71 20.71
C THR A 207 16.12 4.04 19.24
N GLY A 208 16.99 4.82 18.61
CA GLY A 208 16.86 5.16 17.19
C GLY A 208 17.13 3.95 16.31
N LEU A 209 18.21 3.20 16.56
CA LEU A 209 18.56 1.99 15.81
C LEU A 209 17.43 0.94 15.87
N LEU A 210 16.89 0.68 17.07
CA LEU A 210 15.77 -0.23 17.26
C LEU A 210 14.49 0.27 16.58
N ALA A 211 14.17 1.56 16.69
CA ALA A 211 13.03 2.14 15.97
C ALA A 211 13.20 2.05 14.45
N GLY A 212 14.43 2.13 13.96
CA GLY A 212 14.80 1.93 12.55
C GLY A 212 14.54 0.51 12.09
N ALA A 213 15.05 -0.47 12.83
CA ALA A 213 14.84 -1.89 12.59
C ALA A 213 13.35 -2.24 12.51
N LEU A 214 12.56 -1.76 13.48
CA LEU A 214 11.11 -1.97 13.51
C LEU A 214 10.40 -1.28 12.34
N ASN A 215 10.82 -0.07 11.96
CA ASN A 215 10.26 0.62 10.80
C ASN A 215 10.55 -0.13 9.49
N ALA A 216 11.79 -0.58 9.29
CA ALA A 216 12.17 -1.35 8.11
C ALA A 216 11.45 -2.70 8.07
N GLY A 217 11.35 -3.39 9.21
CA GLY A 217 10.58 -4.62 9.35
C GLY A 217 9.11 -4.42 8.99
N ALA A 218 8.45 -3.41 9.56
CA ALA A 218 7.06 -3.08 9.24
C ALA A 218 6.84 -2.87 7.74
N ASN A 219 7.70 -2.07 7.10
CA ASN A 219 7.60 -1.79 5.67
C ASN A 219 7.92 -2.99 4.78
N TYR A 220 8.87 -3.82 5.17
CA TYR A 220 9.16 -5.07 4.48
C TYR A 220 7.98 -6.06 4.56
N ILE A 221 7.32 -6.15 5.71
CA ILE A 221 6.11 -6.95 5.86
C ILE A 221 4.98 -6.41 4.98
N VAL A 222 4.80 -5.09 4.91
CA VAL A 222 3.83 -4.47 4.00
C VAL A 222 4.13 -4.82 2.54
N LEU A 223 5.39 -4.77 2.11
CA LEU A 223 5.79 -5.21 0.76
C LEU A 223 5.51 -6.70 0.53
N ALA A 224 5.77 -7.56 1.52
CA ALA A 224 5.48 -8.99 1.43
C ALA A 224 3.96 -9.27 1.36
N LEU A 225 3.16 -8.53 2.13
CA LEU A 225 1.70 -8.60 2.12
C LEU A 225 1.14 -8.07 0.80
N ALA A 226 1.65 -6.94 0.29
CA ALA A 226 1.25 -6.37 -0.99
C ALA A 226 1.51 -7.35 -2.13
N ALA A 227 2.65 -8.04 -2.14
CA ALA A 227 2.92 -9.12 -3.09
C ALA A 227 1.94 -10.30 -2.95
N ALA A 228 1.67 -10.74 -1.72
CA ALA A 228 0.78 -11.87 -1.46
C ALA A 228 -0.69 -11.57 -1.82
N LEU A 229 -1.11 -10.31 -1.68
CA LEU A 229 -2.44 -9.82 -2.03
C LEU A 229 -2.56 -9.44 -3.51
N ALA A 230 -1.48 -9.02 -4.17
CA ALA A 230 -1.46 -8.93 -5.63
C ALA A 230 -1.71 -10.30 -6.29
N VAL A 231 -1.34 -11.39 -5.60
CA VAL A 231 -1.56 -12.79 -6.02
C VAL A 231 -2.92 -13.34 -5.56
N ARG A 232 -3.65 -12.65 -4.67
CA ARG A 232 -4.94 -13.13 -4.14
C ARG A 232 -5.98 -12.02 -4.14
N PRO A 233 -7.09 -12.16 -4.90
CA PRO A 233 -8.22 -11.24 -4.81
C PRO A 233 -8.91 -11.43 -3.45
N PHE A 234 -8.36 -10.84 -2.39
CA PHE A 234 -8.76 -11.13 -1.01
C PHE A 234 -9.99 -10.33 -0.57
N LEU A 235 -10.48 -9.41 -1.38
CA LEU A 235 -11.80 -8.83 -1.25
C LEU A 235 -12.32 -8.68 -2.67
N ALA A 236 -13.14 -9.63 -3.12
CA ALA A 236 -13.96 -9.65 -4.35
C ALA A 236 -14.09 -8.30 -5.10
N ALA A 237 -12.98 -7.82 -5.63
CA ALA A 237 -12.89 -6.88 -6.70
C ALA A 237 -12.65 -7.82 -7.85
N ASP A 238 -13.63 -7.90 -8.76
CA ASP A 238 -13.43 -8.55 -10.04
C ASP A 238 -12.05 -8.13 -10.55
N PRO A 239 -11.20 -9.09 -10.97
CA PRO A 239 -9.90 -8.74 -11.51
C PRO A 239 -10.10 -7.63 -12.54
N PRO A 240 -9.25 -6.59 -12.58
CA PRO A 240 -9.30 -5.65 -13.68
C PRO A 240 -9.27 -6.49 -14.96
N GLN A 241 -10.34 -6.42 -15.76
CA GLN A 241 -10.45 -7.15 -17.01
C GLN A 241 -9.49 -6.52 -18.03
N SER A 242 -8.20 -6.70 -17.77
CA SER A 242 -7.08 -6.39 -18.65
C SER A 242 -6.50 -7.66 -19.29
N GLY A 243 -7.17 -8.80 -19.11
CA GLY A 243 -7.00 -9.98 -19.94
C GLY A 243 -7.96 -9.92 -21.13
N ALA A 244 -7.55 -10.46 -22.28
CA ALA A 244 -8.39 -10.54 -23.47
C ALA A 244 -9.77 -11.12 -23.11
N LEU A 245 -10.85 -10.39 -23.42
CA LEU A 245 -12.23 -10.86 -23.27
C LEU A 245 -12.33 -12.28 -23.87
N THR A 246 -12.89 -13.22 -23.12
CA THR A 246 -12.98 -14.63 -23.52
C THR A 246 -14.46 -15.00 -23.60
N VAL A 247 -14.88 -15.51 -24.75
CA VAL A 247 -16.25 -16.02 -24.93
C VAL A 247 -16.30 -17.42 -24.36
N VAL A 248 -17.27 -17.69 -23.48
CA VAL A 248 -17.53 -19.01 -22.92
C VAL A 248 -18.93 -19.41 -23.33
N VAL A 249 -19.03 -20.50 -24.09
CA VAL A 249 -20.32 -21.05 -24.53
C VAL A 249 -20.62 -22.26 -23.66
N SER A 250 -21.73 -22.21 -22.94
CA SER A 250 -22.18 -23.32 -22.09
C SER A 250 -23.59 -23.73 -22.46
N ALA A 251 -23.83 -25.03 -22.43
CA ALA A 251 -25.16 -25.61 -22.59
C ALA A 251 -25.36 -26.72 -21.55
N ASP A 252 -26.55 -26.76 -20.94
CA ASP A 252 -26.91 -27.71 -19.86
C ASP A 252 -25.90 -27.74 -18.68
N GLY A 253 -25.28 -26.59 -18.40
CA GLY A 253 -24.29 -26.44 -17.34
C GLY A 253 -22.90 -27.02 -17.67
N GLN A 254 -22.68 -27.50 -18.89
CA GLN A 254 -21.37 -27.90 -19.39
C GLN A 254 -20.79 -26.84 -20.32
N GLU A 255 -19.50 -26.58 -20.21
CA GLU A 255 -18.77 -25.68 -21.10
C GLU A 255 -18.51 -26.41 -22.42
N LEU A 256 -19.09 -25.90 -23.50
CA LEU A 256 -18.91 -26.44 -24.86
C LEU A 256 -17.67 -25.83 -25.52
N ASP A 257 -17.40 -24.55 -25.26
CA ASP A 257 -16.33 -23.82 -25.93
C ASP A 257 -15.83 -22.63 -25.09
N ARG A 258 -14.54 -22.30 -25.25
CA ARG A 258 -13.87 -21.16 -24.62
C ARG A 258 -12.77 -20.63 -25.51
N LEU A 259 -12.99 -19.44 -26.07
CA LEU A 259 -12.05 -18.80 -27.00
C LEU A 259 -11.92 -17.30 -26.70
N PRO A 260 -10.74 -16.69 -26.92
CA PRO A 260 -10.61 -15.24 -26.87
C PRO A 260 -11.56 -14.59 -27.88
N LEU A 261 -12.20 -13.49 -27.50
CA LEU A 261 -13.15 -12.74 -28.33
C LEU A 261 -12.56 -12.32 -29.68
N ALA A 262 -11.26 -11.97 -29.69
CA ALA A 262 -10.52 -11.63 -30.90
C ALA A 262 -10.37 -12.79 -31.91
N GLN A 263 -10.59 -14.03 -31.46
CA GLN A 263 -10.44 -15.25 -32.25
C GLN A 263 -11.77 -15.99 -32.43
N PHE A 264 -12.87 -15.48 -31.86
CA PHE A 264 -14.15 -16.17 -31.87
C PHE A 264 -14.80 -16.16 -33.25
N GLY A 265 -14.90 -15.02 -33.95
CA GLY A 265 -15.54 -15.00 -35.27
C GLY A 265 -17.00 -15.48 -35.24
N THR A 266 -17.38 -16.39 -36.14
CA THR A 266 -18.74 -16.96 -36.24
C THR A 266 -18.70 -18.47 -35.98
N HIS A 267 -19.49 -18.92 -35.00
CA HIS A 267 -19.63 -20.34 -34.65
C HIS A 267 -21.09 -20.77 -34.62
N THR A 268 -21.31 -22.04 -34.95
CA THR A 268 -22.63 -22.68 -34.90
C THR A 268 -22.64 -23.75 -33.82
N TYR A 269 -23.57 -23.66 -32.88
CA TYR A 269 -23.73 -24.60 -31.77
C TYR A 269 -25.08 -25.30 -31.88
N THR A 270 -25.06 -26.63 -31.77
CA THR A 270 -26.27 -27.45 -31.76
C THR A 270 -26.42 -28.12 -30.40
N ASN A 271 -27.53 -27.87 -29.70
CA ASN A 271 -27.88 -28.57 -28.47
C ASN A 271 -29.40 -28.82 -28.38
N ASN A 272 -29.78 -29.99 -27.84
CA ASN A 272 -31.19 -30.40 -27.63
C ASN A 272 -32.08 -30.25 -28.89
N GLY A 273 -31.52 -30.47 -30.07
CA GLY A 273 -32.25 -30.37 -31.36
C GLY A 273 -32.34 -28.95 -31.94
N TYR A 274 -31.83 -27.95 -31.23
CA TYR A 274 -31.77 -26.55 -31.67
C TYR A 274 -30.36 -26.17 -32.08
N THR A 275 -30.26 -25.26 -33.04
CA THR A 275 -29.04 -24.72 -33.61
C THR A 275 -29.04 -23.20 -33.49
N LEU A 276 -27.97 -22.67 -32.91
CA LEU A 276 -27.71 -21.24 -32.75
C LEU A 276 -26.44 -20.88 -33.51
N THR A 277 -26.51 -19.80 -34.29
CA THR A 277 -25.33 -19.19 -34.90
C THR A 277 -24.96 -17.96 -34.10
N VAL A 278 -23.75 -17.94 -33.55
CA VAL A 278 -23.24 -16.90 -32.66
C VAL A 278 -22.07 -16.23 -33.36
N THR A 279 -22.12 -14.90 -33.47
CA THR A 279 -21.07 -14.09 -34.11
C THR A 279 -20.53 -13.04 -33.15
N ALA A 280 -19.21 -12.93 -33.07
CA ALA A 280 -18.51 -11.83 -32.42
C ALA A 280 -18.18 -10.73 -33.43
N ALA A 281 -18.71 -9.53 -33.21
CA ALA A 281 -18.43 -8.34 -34.00
C ALA A 281 -18.34 -7.11 -33.08
N ASP A 282 -17.45 -6.16 -33.41
CA ASP A 282 -17.29 -4.88 -32.69
C ASP A 282 -17.12 -4.99 -31.16
N GLY A 283 -16.49 -6.09 -30.69
CA GLY A 283 -16.27 -6.32 -29.26
C GLY A 283 -17.49 -6.84 -28.50
N ALA A 284 -18.56 -7.22 -29.19
CA ALA A 284 -19.76 -7.85 -28.62
C ALA A 284 -20.02 -9.21 -29.27
N VAL A 285 -20.71 -10.10 -28.54
CA VAL A 285 -21.16 -11.40 -29.05
C VAL A 285 -22.67 -11.36 -29.18
N SER A 286 -23.20 -11.78 -30.32
CA SER A 286 -24.63 -11.81 -30.58
C SER A 286 -25.03 -13.11 -31.27
N VAL A 287 -26.27 -13.55 -31.02
CA VAL A 287 -26.88 -14.66 -31.75
C VAL A 287 -27.46 -14.08 -33.04
N THR A 288 -26.90 -14.45 -34.20
CA THR A 288 -27.33 -13.95 -35.51
C THR A 288 -28.45 -14.79 -36.11
N GLU A 289 -28.48 -16.10 -35.83
CA GLU A 289 -29.54 -17.00 -36.27
C GLU A 289 -29.89 -18.00 -35.17
N SER A 290 -31.17 -18.35 -35.08
CA SER A 290 -31.69 -19.34 -34.14
C SER A 290 -32.87 -20.06 -34.77
N ASN A 291 -32.90 -21.39 -34.64
CA ASN A 291 -34.08 -22.19 -34.96
C ASN A 291 -34.94 -22.51 -33.72
N CYS A 292 -34.71 -21.82 -32.59
CA CYS A 292 -35.49 -22.00 -31.37
C CYS A 292 -36.90 -21.42 -31.54
N PRO A 293 -37.98 -22.19 -31.24
CA PRO A 293 -39.35 -21.78 -31.50
C PRO A 293 -39.92 -20.72 -30.53
N GLY A 294 -39.16 -20.24 -29.54
CA GLY A 294 -39.62 -19.26 -28.53
C GLY A 294 -38.66 -18.07 -28.32
N GLN A 295 -39.21 -16.91 -27.95
CA GLN A 295 -38.42 -15.70 -27.60
C GLN A 295 -37.59 -15.83 -26.32
N ASP A 296 -37.89 -16.80 -25.45
CA ASP A 296 -37.16 -17.02 -24.19
C ASP A 296 -35.74 -17.63 -24.38
N CYS A 297 -35.36 -17.99 -25.61
CA CYS A 297 -34.08 -18.67 -25.86
C CYS A 297 -32.87 -17.72 -26.08
N VAL A 298 -33.09 -16.40 -26.24
CA VAL A 298 -32.01 -15.43 -26.54
C VAL A 298 -32.13 -14.24 -25.61
N HIS A 299 -31.65 -14.37 -24.39
CA HIS A 299 -31.34 -13.21 -23.57
C HIS A 299 -29.95 -12.71 -23.98
N SER A 300 -29.90 -11.59 -24.70
CA SER A 300 -28.67 -10.80 -24.84
C SER A 300 -28.30 -10.25 -23.46
N GLY A 301 -27.36 -10.91 -22.78
CA GLY A 301 -26.68 -10.41 -21.60
C GLY A 301 -25.43 -9.64 -21.99
#